data_AF-A0A967YF75-F1
#
_entry.id   AF-A0A967YF75-F1
#
_cell.length_a   1.000
_cell.length_b   1.000
_cell.length_c   1.000
_cell.angle_alpha   90.00
_cell.angle_beta   90.00
_cell.angle_gamma   90.00
#
_symmetry.space_group_name_H-M   'P 1'
#
loop_
_entity.id
_entity.type
_entity.pdbx_description
1 polymer ?
#
loop_
_entity_poly.entity_id
_entity_poly.type
_entity_poly.pdbx_seq_one_letter_code
_entity_poly.pdbx_strand_id
1 'polypeptide(L)'
;MPSLAKLYNEFKDSNFVVLAFDIQETTEIVKRYVEQEKLLFPVLMDMEGKVAFSYGVRSHPAHYLINEKGELVASILGARDWASNESRNLIRFLLDQEG
;
A
#
# COMPACT_ATOMS: atom_id res chain seq x y z
N MET A 1 -4.73 9.41 -3.34
CA MET A 1 -4.45 8.23 -4.20
C MET A 1 -5.72 7.47 -4.59
N PRO A 2 -6.43 7.86 -5.66
CA PRO A 2 -7.78 7.35 -5.94
C PRO A 2 -7.86 5.86 -6.31
N SER A 3 -6.91 5.33 -7.09
CA SER A 3 -6.94 3.93 -7.56
C SER A 3 -6.77 2.94 -6.42
N LEU A 4 -5.79 3.17 -5.54
CA LEU A 4 -5.54 2.33 -4.36
C LEU A 4 -6.70 2.37 -3.36
N ALA A 5 -7.32 3.54 -3.16
CA ALA A 5 -8.49 3.67 -2.29
C ALA A 5 -9.69 2.84 -2.80
N LYS A 6 -9.90 2.78 -4.13
CA LYS A 6 -10.93 1.92 -4.72
C LYS A 6 -10.66 0.44 -4.46
N LEU A 7 -9.41 0.00 -4.68
CA LEU A 7 -9.01 -1.37 -4.40
C LEU A 7 -9.22 -1.72 -2.92
N TYR A 8 -8.71 -0.88 -2.01
CA TYR A 8 -8.90 -1.09 -0.58
C TYR A 8 -10.38 -1.21 -0.22
N ASN A 9 -11.23 -0.32 -0.71
CA ASN A 9 -12.67 -0.39 -0.40
C ASN A 9 -13.36 -1.64 -0.96
N GLU A 10 -12.87 -2.22 -2.06
CA GLU A 10 -13.39 -3.47 -2.64
C GLU A 10 -13.01 -4.70 -1.78
N PHE A 11 -11.82 -4.69 -1.17
CA PHE A 11 -11.26 -5.84 -0.45
C PHE A 11 -11.18 -5.67 1.08
N LYS A 12 -11.62 -4.54 1.65
CA LYS A 12 -11.51 -4.24 3.10
C LYS A 12 -12.23 -5.25 4.02
N ASP A 13 -13.21 -5.97 3.49
CA ASP A 13 -13.99 -6.98 4.23
C ASP A 13 -13.41 -8.41 4.04
N SER A 14 -12.23 -8.51 3.42
CA SER A 14 -11.42 -9.73 3.27
C SER A 14 -10.14 -9.65 4.13
N ASN A 15 -9.26 -10.65 4.05
CA ASN A 15 -7.95 -10.63 4.73
C ASN A 15 -6.92 -9.68 4.10
N PHE A 16 -7.36 -8.76 3.23
CA PHE A 16 -6.49 -7.80 2.57
C PHE A 16 -6.27 -6.53 3.40
N VAL A 17 -5.02 -6.20 3.68
CA VAL A 17 -4.61 -4.99 4.41
C VAL A 17 -3.73 -4.10 3.54
N VAL A 18 -3.96 -2.79 3.60
CA VAL A 18 -3.08 -1.77 3.00
C VAL A 18 -2.46 -0.94 4.11
N LEU A 19 -1.12 -0.88 4.14
CA LEU A 19 -0.36 0.04 4.96
C LEU A 19 0.43 0.96 4.05
N ALA A 20 0.09 2.25 4.06
CA ALA A 20 0.88 3.26 3.36
C ALA A 20 1.94 3.83 4.31
N PHE A 21 3.18 3.93 3.87
CA PHE A 21 4.23 4.60 4.61
C PHE A 21 4.53 5.93 3.94
N ASP A 22 4.36 7.01 4.69
CA ASP A 22 4.93 8.30 4.35
C ASP A 22 6.39 8.36 4.84
N ILE A 23 7.29 8.97 4.06
CA ILE A 23 8.73 8.88 4.28
C ILE A 23 9.32 10.28 4.39
N GLN A 24 9.92 10.57 5.56
CA GLN A 24 10.63 11.82 5.85
C GLN A 24 9.80 13.11 5.67
N GLU A 25 8.47 13.03 5.73
CA GLU A 25 7.58 14.20 5.78
C GLU A 25 7.10 14.47 7.22
N THR A 26 6.59 15.68 7.47
CA THR A 26 6.01 16.03 8.78
C THR A 26 4.59 15.52 8.89
N THR A 27 4.19 15.14 10.10
CA THR A 27 2.83 14.61 10.36
C THR A 27 1.73 15.59 9.96
N GLU A 28 1.96 16.90 10.04
CA GLU A 28 0.96 17.91 9.67
C GLU A 28 0.64 17.88 8.17
N ILE A 29 1.66 17.71 7.32
CA ILE A 29 1.49 17.65 5.86
C ILE A 29 0.75 16.37 5.49
N VAL A 30 1.20 15.23 6.03
CA VAL A 30 0.58 13.93 5.79
C VAL A 30 -0.86 13.90 6.27
N LYS A 31 -1.14 14.40 7.49
CA LYS A 31 -2.50 14.44 8.04
C LYS A 31 -3.44 15.26 7.15
N ARG A 32 -3.00 16.42 6.68
CA ARG A 32 -3.76 17.24 5.74
C ARG A 32 -4.06 16.48 4.45
N TYR A 33 -3.08 15.77 3.90
CA TYR A 33 -3.25 14.96 2.70
C TYR A 33 -4.27 13.82 2.92
N VAL A 34 -4.15 13.09 4.02
CA VAL A 34 -5.08 12.01 4.40
C VAL A 34 -6.53 12.52 4.48
N GLU A 35 -6.73 13.66 5.14
CA GLU A 35 -8.05 14.29 5.30
C GLU A 35 -8.62 14.79 3.96
N GLN A 36 -7.79 15.45 3.14
CA GLN A 36 -8.20 15.96 1.82
C GLN A 36 -8.59 14.85 0.86
N GLU A 37 -7.79 13.78 0.81
CA GLU A 37 -8.01 12.64 -0.08
C GLU A 37 -8.99 11.61 0.49
N LYS A 38 -9.43 11.78 1.75
CA LYS A 38 -10.31 10.87 2.48
C LYS A 38 -9.82 9.43 2.43
N LEU A 39 -8.53 9.24 2.71
CA LEU A 39 -7.93 7.89 2.67
C LEU A 39 -8.56 7.03 3.77
N LEU A 40 -8.95 5.81 3.39
CA LEU A 40 -9.64 4.88 4.29
C LEU A 40 -8.70 3.82 4.90
N PHE A 41 -7.46 3.78 4.43
CA PHE A 41 -6.43 2.85 4.91
C PHE A 41 -5.41 3.58 5.79
N PRO A 42 -4.77 2.88 6.74
CA PRO A 42 -3.74 3.46 7.60
C PRO A 42 -2.57 4.07 6.82
N VAL A 43 -2.13 5.25 7.25
CA VAL A 43 -0.87 5.89 6.83
C VAL A 43 0.07 5.96 8.03
N LEU A 44 1.23 5.34 7.91
CA LEU A 44 2.27 5.25 8.93
C LEU A 44 3.40 6.23 8.59
N MET A 45 4.01 6.81 9.61
CA MET A 45 5.09 7.79 9.46
C MET A 45 6.45 7.11 9.59
N ASP A 46 7.24 7.12 8.52
CA ASP A 46 8.66 6.75 8.53
C ASP A 46 9.53 8.02 8.47
N MET A 47 9.49 8.78 9.58
CA MET A 47 10.14 10.10 9.68
C MET A 47 11.65 10.06 9.44
N GLU A 48 12.30 8.94 9.73
CA GLU A 48 13.75 8.77 9.55
C GLU A 48 14.08 8.00 8.24
N GLY A 49 13.09 7.47 7.53
CA GLY A 49 13.29 6.64 6.33
C GLY A 49 13.87 5.24 6.64
N LYS A 50 13.82 4.79 7.90
CA LYS A 50 14.43 3.53 8.34
C LYS A 50 13.70 2.32 7.74
N VAL A 51 12.38 2.38 7.66
CA VAL A 51 11.56 1.30 7.08
C VAL A 51 11.75 1.26 5.57
N ALA A 52 11.69 2.41 4.91
CA ALA A 52 11.94 2.53 3.48
C ALA A 52 13.33 1.97 3.12
N PHE A 53 14.35 2.32 3.89
CA PHE A 53 15.71 1.82 3.72
C PHE A 53 15.80 0.30 3.92
N SER A 54 15.19 -0.25 4.96
CA SER A 54 15.24 -1.70 5.21
C SER A 54 14.52 -2.52 4.13
N TYR A 55 13.51 -1.94 3.47
CA TYR A 55 12.83 -2.53 2.31
C TYR A 55 13.53 -2.25 0.98
N GLY A 56 14.68 -1.56 1.00
CA GLY A 56 15.46 -1.25 -0.20
C GLY A 56 14.78 -0.26 -1.15
N VAL A 57 13.89 0.59 -0.65
CA VAL A 57 13.20 1.61 -1.45
C VAL A 57 14.22 2.63 -1.96
N ARG A 58 14.32 2.76 -3.28
CA ARG A 58 15.21 3.73 -3.96
C ARG A 58 14.46 4.85 -4.69
N SER A 59 13.17 4.64 -4.94
CA SER A 59 12.31 5.56 -5.69
C SER A 59 10.87 5.40 -5.24
N HIS A 60 10.15 6.52 -5.15
CA HIS A 60 8.73 6.54 -4.83
C HIS A 60 7.89 6.73 -6.11
N PRO A 61 6.70 6.12 -6.21
CA PRO A 61 6.14 5.14 -5.27
C PRO A 61 6.79 3.75 -5.44
N ALA A 62 6.72 2.96 -4.38
CA ALA A 62 7.08 1.54 -4.38
C ALA A 62 6.01 0.77 -3.61
N HIS A 63 5.71 -0.46 -4.06
CA HIS A 63 4.71 -1.31 -3.46
C HIS A 63 5.28 -2.71 -3.24
N TYR A 64 4.98 -3.28 -2.07
CA TYR A 64 5.41 -4.61 -1.68
C TYR A 64 4.16 -5.39 -1.28
N LEU A 65 3.98 -6.58 -1.85
CA LEU A 65 2.90 -7.50 -1.49
C LEU A 65 3.51 -8.58 -0.61
N ILE A 66 2.95 -8.73 0.59
CA ILE A 66 3.41 -9.66 1.62
C ILE A 66 2.24 -10.59 1.93
N ASN A 67 2.51 -11.89 1.97
CA ASN A 67 1.50 -12.92 2.26
C ASN A 67 1.25 -13.06 3.77
N GLU A 68 0.25 -13.84 4.18
CA GLU A 68 -0.10 -14.07 5.60
C GLU A 68 1.04 -14.69 6.43
N LYS A 69 2.00 -15.34 5.78
CA LYS A 69 3.21 -15.91 6.42
C LYS A 69 4.31 -14.87 6.63
N GLY A 70 4.11 -13.63 6.18
CA GLY A 70 5.10 -12.56 6.25
C GLY A 70 6.15 -12.62 5.15
N GLU A 71 5.91 -13.37 4.08
CA GLU A 71 6.84 -13.53 2.96
C GLU A 71 6.52 -12.50 1.86
N LEU A 72 7.57 -11.88 1.30
CA LEU A 72 7.45 -10.98 0.17
C LEU A 72 7.14 -11.76 -1.11
N VAL A 73 5.92 -11.62 -1.64
CA VAL A 73 5.47 -12.34 -2.85
C VAL A 73 5.57 -11.50 -4.12
N ALA A 74 5.58 -10.17 -4.01
CA ALA A 74 5.83 -9.29 -5.15
C ALA A 74 6.38 -7.93 -4.73
N SER A 75 7.16 -7.31 -5.62
CA SER A 75 7.61 -5.92 -5.51
C SER A 75 7.31 -5.18 -6.81
N ILE A 76 6.70 -4.01 -6.71
CA ILE A 76 6.32 -3.17 -7.84
C ILE A 76 6.94 -1.79 -7.62
N LEU A 77 7.85 -1.42 -8.51
CA LEU A 77 8.48 -0.11 -8.50
C LEU A 77 7.75 0.82 -9.45
N GLY A 78 7.47 2.04 -9.00
CA GLY A 78 6.76 3.06 -9.77
C GLY A 78 5.24 2.98 -9.65
N ALA A 79 4.58 3.90 -10.34
CA ALA A 79 3.14 4.06 -10.26
C ALA A 79 2.41 2.83 -10.83
N ARG A 80 1.34 2.42 -10.15
CA ARG A 80 0.44 1.36 -10.61
C ARG A 80 -1.01 1.83 -10.52
N ASP A 81 -1.80 1.51 -11.53
CA ASP A 81 -3.26 1.61 -11.41
C ASP A 81 -3.80 0.40 -10.64
N TRP A 82 -4.03 0.60 -9.35
CA TRP A 82 -4.61 -0.40 -8.47
C TRP A 82 -6.10 -0.65 -8.74
N ALA A 83 -6.78 0.22 -9.49
CA ALA A 83 -8.16 0.05 -9.90
C ALA A 83 -8.30 -0.64 -11.26
N SER A 84 -7.22 -1.19 -11.82
CA SER A 84 -7.26 -1.99 -13.04
C SER A 84 -7.73 -3.43 -12.77
N ASN A 85 -8.22 -4.12 -13.80
CA ASN A 85 -8.64 -5.52 -13.66
C ASN A 85 -7.46 -6.45 -13.35
N GLU A 86 -6.30 -6.16 -13.92
CA GLU A 86 -5.06 -6.90 -13.68
C GLU A 86 -4.65 -6.80 -12.21
N SER A 87 -4.72 -5.60 -11.62
CA SER A 87 -4.45 -5.39 -10.20
C SER A 87 -5.45 -6.11 -9.30
N ARG A 88 -6.75 -6.05 -9.61
CA ARG A 88 -7.77 -6.80 -8.85
C ARG A 88 -7.57 -8.31 -8.94
N ASN A 89 -7.27 -8.83 -10.13
CA ASN A 89 -7.07 -10.25 -10.33
C ASN A 89 -5.81 -10.74 -9.60
N LEU A 90 -4.74 -9.94 -9.54
CA LEU A 90 -3.57 -10.25 -8.74
C LEU A 90 -3.93 -10.39 -7.25
N ILE A 91 -4.67 -9.43 -6.69
CA ILE A 91 -5.06 -9.49 -5.27
C ILE A 91 -5.98 -10.68 -4.99
N ARG A 92 -6.98 -10.94 -5.85
CA ARG A 92 -7.83 -12.14 -5.71
C ARG A 92 -7.02 -13.43 -5.74
N PHE A 93 -6.11 -13.54 -6.72
CA PHE A 93 -5.24 -14.71 -6.82
C PHE A 93 -4.44 -14.92 -5.54
N LEU A 94 -3.86 -13.86 -4.97
CA LEU A 94 -3.09 -13.99 -3.73
C LEU A 94 -3.97 -14.40 -2.53
N LEU A 95 -5.16 -13.81 -2.39
CA LEU A 95 -6.11 -14.18 -1.34
C LEU A 95 -6.59 -15.63 -1.47
N ASP A 96 -6.81 -16.11 -2.70
CA ASP A 96 -7.26 -17.49 -2.95
C ASP A 96 -6.18 -18.54 -2.66
N GLN A 97 -4.89 -18.17 -2.69
CA GLN A 97 -3.78 -19.09 -2.35
C GLN A 97 -3.59 -19.27 -0.85
N GLU A 98 -4.23 -18.43 -0.03
CA GLU A 98 -4.09 -18.40 1.43
C GLU A 98 -5.28 -19.08 2.15
N GLY A 99 -6.32 -19.47 1.40
CA GLY A 99 -7.51 -20.17 1.89
C GLY A 99 -7.42 -21.70 1.95
#